data_AF-A0A1Y5K8Q7-F1
#
_entry.id   AF-A0A1Y5K8Q7-F1
#
_cell.length_a   1.000
_cell.length_b   1.000
_cell.length_c   1.000
_cell.angle_alpha   90.00
_cell.angle_beta   90.00
_cell.angle_gamma   90.00
#
_symmetry.space_group_name_H-M   'P 1'
#
loop_
_entity.id
_entity.type
_entity.pdbx_description
1 polymer ?
#
loop_
_entity_poly.entity_id
_entity_poly.type
_entity_poly.pdbx_seq_one_letter_code
_entity_poly.pdbx_strand_id
1 'polypeptide(L)' 'MIKQLQERKKALQSVRKRLDGNAPLHSKDGLRYMRCLAKLVMTDMQIEQLQSMKKDACQRPQ' A
#
# COMPACT_ATOMS: atom_id res chain seq x y z
N MET A 1 9.45 -11.58 0.33
CA MET A 1 8.51 -10.68 -0.38
C MET A 1 7.35 -10.18 0.47
N ILE A 2 6.43 -11.04 0.96
CA ILE A 2 5.23 -10.52 1.67
C ILE A 2 5.55 -9.73 2.95
N LYS A 3 6.54 -10.18 3.74
CA LYS A 3 7.03 -9.45 4.93
C LYS A 3 7.57 -8.05 4.57
N GLN A 4 8.27 -7.92 3.45
CA GLN A 4 8.80 -6.62 3.00
C GLN A 4 7.67 -5.67 2.59
N LEU A 5 6.62 -6.16 1.93
CA LEU A 5 5.45 -5.36 1.57
C LEU A 5 4.67 -4.93 2.81
N GLN A 6 4.55 -5.80 3.83
CA GLN A 6 3.94 -5.45 5.10
C GLN A 6 4.73 -4.35 5.84
N GLU A 7 6.06 -4.43 5.88
CA GLU A 7 6.89 -3.38 6.47
C GLU A 7 6.80 -2.07 5.67
N ARG A 8 6.78 -2.14 4.33
CA ARG A 8 6.53 -0.98 3.47
C ARG A 8 5.16 -0.34 3.76
N LYS A 9 4.10 -1.14 3.93
CA LYS A 9 2.77 -0.65 4.29
C LYS A 9 2.79 0.08 5.63
N LYS A 10 3.42 -0.50 6.67
CA LYS A 10 3.58 0.14 7.98
C LYS A 10 4.32 1.47 7.88
N ALA A 11 5.42 1.51 7.12
CA ALA A 11 6.18 2.74 6.91
C ALA A 11 5.33 3.83 6.23
N LEU A 12 4.59 3.48 5.18
CA LEU A 12 3.69 4.41 4.49
C LEU A 12 2.53 4.88 5.38
N GLN A 13 1.96 4.01 6.22
CA GLN A 13 0.96 4.41 7.21
C GLN A 13 1.51 5.40 8.24
N SER A 14 2.76 5.19 8.68
CA SER A 14 3.46 6.13 9.57
C SER A 14 3.66 7.49 8.90
N VAL A 15 4.08 7.51 7.64
CA VAL A 15 4.19 8.75 6.84
C VAL A 15 2.83 9.43 6.71
N ARG A 16 1.76 8.69 6.36
CA ARG A 16 0.41 9.23 6.22
C ARG A 16 -0.07 9.95 7.48
N LYS A 17 0.22 9.41 8.67
CA LYS A 17 -0.15 10.03 9.97
C LYS A 17 0.51 11.38 10.22
N ARG A 18 1.62 11.68 9.55
CA ARG A 18 2.37 12.94 9.66
C ARG A 18 2.00 13.96 8.57
N LEU A 19 1.17 13.57 7.62
CA LEU A 19 0.71 14.44 6.53
C LEU A 19 -0.67 14.99 6.87
N ASP A 20 -0.93 16.23 6.45
CA ASP A 20 -2.25 16.84 6.59
C ASP A 20 -3.20 16.26 5.54
N GLY A 21 -4.19 15.49 6.00
CA GLY A 21 -5.21 14.89 5.14
C GLY A 21 -6.29 15.88 4.69
N ASN A 22 -6.33 17.09 5.28
CA ASN A 22 -7.27 18.14 4.93
C ASN A 22 -6.64 19.19 4.00
N ALA A 23 -5.37 19.05 3.65
CA ALA A 23 -4.69 19.97 2.74
C ALA A 23 -5.37 19.98 1.36
N PRO A 24 -5.58 21.15 0.73
CA PRO A 24 -6.14 21.23 -0.61
C PRO A 24 -5.35 20.39 -1.61
N LEU A 25 -6.03 19.66 -2.49
CA LEU A 25 -5.38 18.68 -3.40
C LEU A 25 -4.33 19.29 -4.32
N HIS A 26 -4.48 20.57 -4.70
CA HIS A 26 -3.55 21.29 -5.56
C HIS A 26 -2.34 21.86 -4.78
N SER A 27 -2.38 21.86 -3.45
CA SER A 27 -1.27 22.30 -2.61
C SER A 27 -0.13 21.26 -2.59
N LYS A 28 1.08 21.70 -2.26
CA LYS A 28 2.23 20.80 -2.12
C LYS A 28 1.96 19.68 -1.10
N ASP A 29 1.27 19.99 -0.01
CA ASP A 29 0.99 19.01 1.05
C ASP A 29 -0.15 18.06 0.67
N GLY A 30 -1.20 18.55 0.00
CA GLY A 30 -2.23 17.70 -0.60
C GLY A 30 -1.66 16.73 -1.64
N LEU A 31 -0.76 17.20 -2.50
CA LEU A 31 -0.06 16.34 -3.47
C LEU A 31 0.81 15.27 -2.79
N ARG A 32 1.50 15.61 -1.68
CA ARG A 32 2.27 14.64 -0.89
C ARG A 32 1.37 13.60 -0.24
N TYR A 33 0.24 14.03 0.31
CA TYR A 33 -0.78 13.15 0.89
C TYR A 33 -1.32 12.16 -0.15
N MET A 34 -1.75 12.67 -1.31
CA MET A 34 -2.24 11.85 -2.42
C MET A 34 -1.20 10.84 -2.90
N ARG A 35 0.06 11.27 -3.04
CA ARG A 35 1.16 10.38 -3.42
C ARG A 35 1.40 9.28 -2.38
N CYS A 36 1.25 9.59 -1.09
CA CYS A 36 1.34 8.61 -0.01
C CYS A 36 0.20 7.58 -0.10
N LEU A 37 -1.04 8.04 -0.32
CA LEU A 37 -2.19 7.17 -0.53
C LEU A 37 -2.04 6.26 -1.74
N ALA A 38 -1.62 6.79 -2.88
CA ALA A 38 -1.38 5.99 -4.09
C ALA A 38 -0.37 4.86 -3.84
N LYS A 39 0.72 5.16 -3.11
CA LYS A 39 1.71 4.15 -2.72
C LYS A 39 1.15 3.10 -1.77
N LEU A 40 0.25 3.47 -0.86
CA LEU A 40 -0.43 2.52 0.03
C LEU A 40 -1.31 1.56 -0.78
N VAL A 41 -2.17 2.09 -1.65
CA VAL A 41 -3.07 1.28 -2.48
C VAL A 41 -2.29 0.30 -3.35
N MET A 42 -1.23 0.76 -4.04
CA MET A 42 -0.37 -0.14 -4.82
C MET A 42 0.27 -1.23 -3.97
N THR A 43 0.67 -0.91 -2.73
CA THR A 43 1.26 -1.90 -1.82
C THR A 43 0.22 -2.93 -1.37
N ASP A 44 -1.01 -2.50 -1.13
CA ASP A 44 -2.13 -3.39 -0.77
C ASP A 44 -2.49 -4.34 -1.91
N MET A 45 -2.59 -3.82 -3.14
CA MET A 45 -2.82 -4.64 -4.34
C MET A 45 -1.72 -5.69 -4.53
N GLN A 46 -0.44 -5.33 -4.32
CA GLN A 46 0.67 -6.27 -4.40
C GLN A 46 0.59 -7.38 -3.33
N ILE A 47 0.12 -7.06 -2.13
CA ILE A 47 -0.10 -8.04 -1.07
C ILE A 47 -1.24 -8.99 -1.45
N GLU A 48 -2.37 -8.47 -1.92
CA GLU A 48 -3.51 -9.29 -2.38
C GLU A 48 -3.13 -10.21 -3.53
N GLN A 49 -2.39 -9.71 -4.51
CA GLN A 49 -1.93 -10.51 -5.64
C GLN A 49 -1.00 -11.65 -5.19
N LEU A 50 -0.07 -11.39 -4.26
CA LEU A 50 0.77 -12.45 -3.72
C LEU A 50 -0.01 -13.47 -2.87
N GLN A 51 -1.06 -13.04 -2.18
CA GLN A 51 -1.91 -13.95 -1.40
C GLN A 51 -2.80 -14.81 -2.28
N SER A 52 -3.38 -14.26 -3.35
CA SER A 52 -4.17 -15.02 -4.33
C SER A 52 -3.31 -16.05 -5.06
N MET A 53 -2.14 -15.66 -5.57
CA MET A 53 -1.20 -16.59 -6.22
C MET A 53 -0.80 -17.76 -5.31
N LYS A 54 -0.62 -17.52 -3.99
CA LYS A 54 -0.35 -18.59 -3.03
C LYS A 54 -1.53 -19.54 -2.85
N LYS A 55 -2.77 -19.03 -2.86
CA LYS A 55 -3.98 -19.87 -2.77
C LYS A 55 -4.14 -20.73 -4.00
N ASP A 56 -3.98 -20.15 -5.19
CA ASP A 56 -4.11 -20.88 -6.47
C ASP A 56 -3.05 -21.97 -6.64
N ALA A 57 -1.81 -21.73 -6.17
CA ALA A 57 -0.75 -22.73 -6.17
C ALA A 57 -1.03 -23.90 -5.20
N CYS A 58 -1.81 -23.67 -4.14
CA CYS A 58 -2.14 -24.69 -3.14
C CYS A 58 -3.37 -25.54 -3.53
N GLN A 59 -4.15 -25.10 -4.53
CA GLN A 59 -5.40 -25.73 -4.94
C GLN A 59 -5.31 -26.55 -6.23
N ARG A 60 -4.13 -26.67 -6.88
CA ARG A 60 -3.98 -27.60 -8.00
C ARG A 60 -3.80 -29.04 -7.47
N PRO A 61 -4.72 -29.98 -7.75
CA PRO A 61 -4.45 -31.40 -7.56
C PRO A 61 -3.38 -31.83 -8.57
N GLN A 62 -2.41 -32.62 -8.12
CA GLN A 62 -1.50 -33.36 -8.99
C GLN A 62 -2.24 -34.51 -9.67
#